data_AF-A0A497G981-F1
#
_entry.id   AF-A0A497G981-F1
#
_cell.length_a   1.000
_cell.length_b   1.000
_cell.length_c   1.000
_cell.angle_alpha   90.00
_cell.angle_beta   90.00
_cell.angle_gamma   90.00
#
_symmetry.space_group_name_H-M   'P 1'
#
loop_
_entity.id
_entity.type
_entity.pdbx_description
1 polymer ?
#
loop_
_entity_poly.entity_id
_entity_poly.type
_entity_poly.pdbx_seq_one_letter_code
_entity_poly.pdbx_strand_id
1 'polypeptide(L)'
;MRIDALVAAVAFALAVAVLLRSYAQAARLAYVGMARCWARAEQAASDIVAGREPKASVVVRLISRLGVREYTVGELRGGRSCYTYRILPNGTLLYVEARG
;
A
#
# COMPACT_ATOMS: atom_id res chain seq x y z
N MET A 1 38.53 31.59 -13.28
CA MET A 1 37.65 32.07 -12.19
C MET A 1 36.20 32.30 -12.60
N ARG A 2 35.85 33.17 -13.56
CA ARG A 2 34.42 33.40 -13.93
C ARG A 2 33.74 32.19 -14.58
N ILE A 3 34.47 31.45 -15.41
CA ILE A 3 33.95 30.25 -16.10
C ILE A 3 33.82 29.09 -15.11
N ASP A 4 34.78 28.89 -14.21
CA ASP A 4 34.74 27.82 -13.20
C ASP A 4 33.55 27.98 -12.25
N ALA A 5 33.25 29.21 -11.83
CA ALA A 5 32.09 29.51 -11.00
C ALA A 5 30.77 29.22 -11.74
N LEU A 6 30.70 29.53 -13.04
CA LEU A 6 29.54 29.22 -13.89
C LEU A 6 29.36 27.71 -14.03
N VAL A 7 30.44 26.97 -14.28
CA VAL A 7 30.42 25.50 -14.41
C VAL A 7 29.98 24.86 -13.09
N ALA A 8 30.49 25.33 -11.95
CA ALA A 8 30.08 24.86 -10.63
C ALA A 8 28.59 25.13 -10.35
N ALA A 9 28.09 26.32 -10.71
CA ALA A 9 26.68 26.66 -10.55
C ALA A 9 25.78 25.78 -11.43
N VAL A 10 26.17 25.53 -12.69
CA VAL A 10 25.44 24.65 -13.61
C VAL A 10 25.46 23.20 -13.12
N ALA A 11 26.62 22.71 -12.67
CA ALA A 11 26.75 21.36 -12.12
C ALA A 11 25.87 21.16 -10.87
N PHE A 12 25.85 22.15 -9.98
CA PHE A 12 24.97 22.15 -8.80
C PHE A 12 23.49 22.12 -9.20
N ALA A 13 23.09 22.99 -10.14
CA ALA A 13 21.71 23.02 -10.64
C ALA A 13 21.29 21.68 -11.27
N LEU A 14 22.17 21.05 -12.06
CA LEU A 14 21.92 19.73 -12.65
C LEU A 14 21.82 18.65 -11.56
N ALA A 15 22.70 18.65 -10.57
CA ALA A 15 22.66 17.69 -9.47
C ALA A 15 21.34 17.81 -8.68
N VAL A 16 20.91 19.03 -8.36
CA VAL A 16 19.62 19.28 -7.70
C VAL A 16 18.46 18.83 -8.58
N ALA A 17 18.48 19.10 -9.88
CA ALA A 17 17.42 18.68 -10.81
C ALA A 17 17.30 17.14 -10.89
N VAL A 18 18.43 16.43 -10.93
CA VAL A 18 18.45 14.96 -10.91
C VAL A 18 17.87 14.43 -9.59
N LEU A 19 18.23 15.03 -8.46
CA LEU A 19 17.74 14.63 -7.14
C LEU A 19 16.23 14.88 -6.98
N LEU A 20 15.73 16.03 -7.44
CA LEU A 20 14.30 16.33 -7.44
C LEU A 20 13.52 15.36 -8.34
N ARG A 21 14.06 15.03 -9.52
CA ARG A 21 13.41 14.09 -10.44
C ARG A 21 13.35 12.68 -9.85
N SER A 22 14.43 12.19 -9.25
CA SER A 22 14.45 10.87 -8.63
C SER A 22 13.50 10.80 -7.44
N TYR A 23 13.46 11.84 -6.61
CA TYR A 23 12.51 11.96 -5.51
C TYR A 23 11.06 11.97 -6.00
N ALA A 24 10.72 12.79 -7.00
CA ALA A 24 9.36 12.87 -7.53
C ALA A 24 8.89 11.52 -8.13
N GLN A 25 9.78 10.81 -8.81
CA GLN A 25 9.48 9.48 -9.36
C GLN A 25 9.24 8.46 -8.24
N ALA A 26 10.09 8.45 -7.21
CA ALA A 26 9.93 7.58 -6.06
C ALA A 26 8.63 7.89 -5.30
N ALA A 27 8.32 9.16 -5.06
CA ALA A 27 7.09 9.61 -4.41
C ALA A 27 5.85 9.16 -5.19
N ARG A 28 5.85 9.29 -6.52
CA ARG A 28 4.75 8.81 -7.37
C ARG A 28 4.58 7.30 -7.27
N LEU A 29 5.66 6.53 -7.32
CA LEU A 29 5.62 5.08 -7.18
C LEU A 29 5.11 4.65 -5.80
N ALA A 30 5.51 5.35 -4.74
CA ALA A 30 5.03 5.10 -3.39
C ALA A 30 3.53 5.38 -3.26
N TYR A 31 3.08 6.55 -3.72
CA TYR A 31 1.67 6.96 -3.61
C TYR A 31 0.73 6.08 -4.44
N VAL A 32 1.04 5.87 -5.72
CA VAL A 32 0.23 5.01 -6.60
C VAL A 32 0.30 3.55 -6.14
N GLY A 33 1.46 3.09 -5.68
CA GLY A 33 1.63 1.75 -5.13
C GLY A 33 0.78 1.51 -3.89
N MET A 34 0.76 2.47 -2.95
CA MET A 34 -0.10 2.42 -1.76
C MET A 34 -1.58 2.46 -2.12
N ALA A 35 -1.99 3.35 -3.02
CA ALA A 35 -3.38 3.43 -3.46
C ALA A 35 -3.87 2.13 -4.12
N ARG A 36 -3.05 1.52 -5.00
CA ARG A 36 -3.36 0.22 -5.60
C ARG A 36 -3.41 -0.91 -4.59
N CYS A 37 -2.48 -0.92 -3.63
CA CYS A 37 -2.48 -1.92 -2.57
C CYS A 37 -3.75 -1.80 -1.73
N TRP A 38 -4.08 -0.61 -1.27
CA TRP A 38 -5.29 -0.35 -0.49
C TRP A 38 -6.57 -0.73 -1.26
N ALA A 39 -6.65 -0.40 -2.56
CA ALA A 39 -7.77 -0.82 -3.41
C ALA A 39 -7.93 -2.35 -3.47
N ARG A 40 -6.83 -3.11 -3.46
CA ARG A 40 -6.89 -4.59 -3.39
C ARG A 40 -7.45 -5.07 -2.05
N ALA A 41 -7.04 -4.46 -0.94
CA ALA A 41 -7.57 -4.79 0.38
C ALA A 41 -9.08 -4.49 0.47
N GLU A 42 -9.53 -3.35 -0.07
CA GLU A 42 -10.96 -2.99 -0.15
C GLU A 42 -11.78 -3.94 -1.03
N GLN A 43 -11.23 -4.33 -2.18
CA GLN A 43 -11.89 -5.28 -3.06
C GLN A 43 -12.03 -6.64 -2.38
N ALA A 44 -10.97 -7.11 -1.72
CA ALA A 44 -11.02 -8.36 -0.96
C ALA A 44 -12.02 -8.30 0.20
N ALA A 45 -12.05 -7.21 0.97
CA ALA A 45 -13.04 -7.00 2.01
C ALA A 45 -14.48 -7.03 1.46
N SER A 46 -14.70 -6.42 0.30
CA SER A 46 -16.01 -6.40 -0.35
C SER A 46 -16.42 -7.78 -0.89
N ASP A 47 -15.47 -8.56 -1.40
CA ASP A 47 -15.72 -9.94 -1.81
C ASP A 47 -16.06 -10.83 -0.61
N ILE A 48 -15.31 -10.75 0.48
CA ILE A 48 -15.58 -11.49 1.72
C ILE A 48 -16.98 -11.17 2.26
N VAL A 49 -17.35 -9.88 2.33
CA VAL A 49 -18.67 -9.44 2.80
C VAL A 49 -19.79 -9.96 1.89
N ALA A 50 -19.52 -10.08 0.59
CA ALA A 50 -20.47 -10.63 -0.38
C ALA A 50 -20.47 -12.17 -0.44
N GLY A 51 -19.69 -12.85 0.41
CA GLY A 51 -19.58 -14.32 0.42
C GLY A 51 -18.80 -14.89 -0.77
N ARG A 52 -18.00 -14.09 -1.46
CA ARG A 52 -17.13 -14.51 -2.56
C ARG A 52 -15.70 -14.73 -2.07
N GLU A 53 -14.98 -15.62 -2.74
CA GLU A 53 -13.57 -15.82 -2.49
C GLU A 53 -12.75 -14.65 -3.09
N PRO A 54 -11.95 -13.94 -2.28
CA PRO A 54 -11.12 -12.85 -2.77
C PRO A 54 -10.02 -13.37 -3.70
N LYS A 55 -9.77 -12.66 -4.81
CA LYS A 55 -8.70 -13.00 -5.78
C LYS A 55 -7.29 -12.73 -5.26
N ALA A 56 -7.16 -11.89 -4.24
CA ALA A 56 -5.88 -11.52 -3.64
C ALA A 56 -5.59 -12.41 -2.44
N SER A 57 -4.31 -12.74 -2.22
CA SER A 57 -3.88 -13.39 -1.00
C SER A 57 -4.02 -12.41 0.18
N VAL A 58 -4.85 -12.76 1.15
CA VAL A 58 -5.18 -11.89 2.28
C VAL A 58 -5.17 -12.62 3.62
N VAL A 59 -4.83 -11.89 4.67
CA VAL A 59 -5.10 -12.30 6.06
C VAL A 59 -6.36 -11.59 6.51
N VAL A 60 -7.32 -12.34 7.02
CA VAL A 60 -8.61 -11.83 7.50
C VAL A 60 -8.70 -12.04 9.00
N ARG A 61 -9.07 -10.99 9.73
CA ARG A 61 -9.38 -11.06 11.16
C ARG A 61 -10.80 -10.59 11.39
N LEU A 62 -11.58 -11.40 12.09
CA LEU A 62 -12.90 -11.06 12.60
C LEU A 62 -12.77 -10.80 14.09
N ILE A 63 -12.89 -9.54 14.48
CA ILE A 63 -12.71 -9.07 15.85
C ILE A 63 -14.08 -8.73 16.42
N SER A 64 -14.50 -9.49 17.43
CA SER A 64 -15.79 -9.31 18.11
C SER A 64 -15.60 -9.32 19.62
N ARG A 65 -16.67 -9.06 20.38
CA ARG A 65 -16.64 -9.20 21.85
C ARG A 65 -16.39 -10.64 22.32
N LEU A 66 -16.69 -11.63 21.49
CA LEU A 66 -16.49 -13.06 21.79
C LEU A 66 -15.05 -13.53 21.51
N GLY A 67 -14.22 -12.67 20.93
CA GLY A 67 -12.83 -12.97 20.59
C GLY A 67 -12.47 -12.64 19.14
N VAL A 68 -11.26 -13.03 18.77
CA VAL A 68 -10.66 -12.81 17.46
C VAL A 68 -10.57 -14.15 16.72
N ARG A 69 -11.08 -14.20 15.49
CA ARG A 69 -10.83 -15.30 14.55
C ARG A 69 -9.98 -14.80 13.40
N GLU A 70 -8.88 -15.48 13.12
CA GLU A 70 -7.97 -15.17 12.02
C GLU A 70 -7.94 -16.33 11.02
N TYR A 71 -7.96 -16.02 9.73
CA TYR A 71 -7.72 -16.99 8.67
C TYR A 71 -7.04 -16.33 7.47
N THR A 72 -6.35 -17.16 6.69
CA THR A 72 -5.63 -16.73 5.50
C THR A 72 -6.33 -17.27 4.27
N VAL A 73 -6.51 -16.44 3.25
CA VAL A 73 -6.99 -16.84 1.93
C VAL A 73 -5.82 -16.72 0.95
N GLY A 74 -5.53 -17.81 0.24
CA GLY A 74 -4.43 -17.88 -0.72
C GLY A 74 -3.04 -18.03 -0.09
N GLU A 75 -2.01 -18.04 -0.94
CA GLU A 75 -0.62 -18.15 -0.52
C GLU A 75 -0.02 -16.76 -0.29
N LEU A 76 0.42 -16.48 0.94
CA LEU A 76 1.00 -15.20 1.29
C LEU A 76 2.42 -15.10 0.73
N ARG A 77 2.63 -14.19 -0.22
CA ARG A 77 3.96 -13.83 -0.68
C ARG A 77 4.54 -12.73 0.21
N GLY A 78 5.85 -12.82 0.48
CA GLY A 78 6.58 -11.73 1.14
C GLY A 78 6.55 -10.48 0.26
N GLY A 79 6.29 -9.32 0.86
CA GLY A 79 6.07 -8.10 0.09
C GLY A 79 5.51 -6.96 0.93
N ARG A 80 4.96 -5.95 0.24
CA ARG A 80 4.28 -4.84 0.91
C ARG A 80 2.95 -5.34 1.46
N SER A 81 2.62 -4.93 2.67
CA SER A 81 1.28 -5.15 3.24
C SER A 81 0.48 -3.87 3.20
N CYS A 82 -0.82 -4.03 3.00
CA CYS A 82 -1.80 -2.97 3.13
C CYS A 82 -3.06 -3.56 3.72
N TYR A 83 -3.79 -2.76 4.48
CA TYR A 83 -4.95 -3.24 5.21
C TYR A 83 -6.13 -2.31 5.06
N THR A 84 -7.31 -2.88 5.26
CA THR A 84 -8.55 -2.13 5.49
C THR A 84 -9.34 -2.76 6.62
N TYR A 85 -10.33 -2.01 7.12
CA TYR A 85 -11.25 -2.45 8.14
C TYR A 85 -12.68 -2.05 7.79
N ARG A 86 -13.65 -2.88 8.20
CA ARG A 86 -15.08 -2.60 8.06
C ARG A 86 -15.84 -3.11 9.27
N ILE A 87 -16.80 -2.33 9.74
CA ILE A 87 -17.73 -2.78 10.78
C ILE A 87 -18.89 -3.50 10.08
N LEU A 88 -19.09 -4.76 10.43
CA LEU A 88 -20.20 -5.58 9.93
C LEU A 88 -21.51 -5.26 10.68
N PRO A 89 -22.69 -5.57 10.11
CA PRO A 89 -23.98 -5.28 10.75
C PRO A 89 -24.16 -5.90 12.14
N ASN A 90 -23.45 -6.99 12.43
CA ASN A 90 -23.48 -7.66 13.73
C ASN A 90 -22.48 -7.05 14.76
N GLY A 91 -21.85 -5.91 14.44
CA GLY A 91 -20.88 -5.24 15.30
C GLY A 91 -19.49 -5.88 15.33
N THR A 92 -19.21 -6.85 14.45
CA THR A 92 -17.87 -7.44 14.30
C THR A 92 -17.00 -6.54 13.42
N LEU A 93 -15.77 -6.27 13.84
CA LEU A 93 -14.78 -5.59 13.02
C LEU A 93 -14.10 -6.61 12.12
N LEU A 94 -14.33 -6.47 10.82
CA LEU A 94 -13.60 -7.17 9.78
C LEU A 94 -12.32 -6.39 9.48
N TYR A 95 -11.16 -7.00 9.68
CA TYR A 95 -9.87 -6.50 9.25
C TYR A 95 -9.35 -7.39 8.12
N VAL A 96 -8.89 -6.78 7.03
CA VAL A 96 -8.36 -7.49 5.86
C VAL A 96 -7.02 -6.89 5.52
N GLU A 97 -5.98 -7.72 5.51
CA GLU A 97 -4.62 -7.36 5.12
C GLU A 97 -4.25 -8.08 3.83
N ALA A 98 -4.05 -7.32 2.75
CA ALA A 98 -3.50 -7.82 1.50
C ALA A 98 -1.98 -7.78 1.55
N ARG A 99 -1.34 -8.89 1.13
CA ARG A 99 0.11 -9.01 1.02
C ARG A 99 0.51 -9.28 -0.43
N GLY A 100 1.48 -8.53 -0.95
CA GLY A 100 2.04 -8.77 -2.29
C GLY A 100 3.02 -7.72 -2.80
#